data_AF-A0A7V9L4N3-F1
#
_entry.id   AF-A0A7V9L4N3-F1
#
_cell.length_a   1.000
_cell.length_b   1.000
_cell.length_c   1.000
_cell.angle_alpha   90.00
_cell.angle_beta   90.00
_cell.angle_gamma   90.00
#
_symmetry.space_group_name_H-M   'P 1'
#
loop_
_entity.id
_entity.type
_entity.pdbx_description
1 polymer ?
#
loop_
_entity_poly.entity_id
_entity_poly.type
_entity_poly.pdbx_seq_one_letter_code
_entity_poly.pdbx_strand_id
1 'polypeptide(L)'
;MPRISLLALLPMLALLPAGAGADETSATDKLRILYSTRFTFTDTGVPLITVEIMSKKREVKLRAKGGVIVWPDGNGGAAIETEGGDSWTISADAVKPAVIHDWTIVDTLQPEDSTGITGSLAKWKERGFEPRNFEIGTVFGVDGEVIDTREVRIAIDPVPTGKGTARSAEIAKRFGIRTSVHQELVRRPGGVVLAKSNGTVIKNSSVLWFRPKKPTETLTVENVPTNTGGSQLQTGSEDRRYWGAIYVTLDHDGSLVVANAVPEDKLLAGLVPAEMYPDAPQTALEAQAIAARTELLQKIGRRNLTDPFLLCSTQQCQVYA
;
A
#
# COMPACT_ATOMS: atom_id res chain seq x y z
N MET A 1 26.59 -4.75 -80.35
CA MET A 1 26.66 -5.91 -79.43
C MET A 1 27.97 -5.82 -78.66
N PRO A 2 27.89 -5.43 -77.38
CA PRO A 2 28.25 -6.36 -76.31
C PRO A 2 27.27 -6.34 -75.13
N ARG A 3 27.34 -7.42 -74.36
CA ARG A 3 26.44 -7.84 -73.29
C ARG A 3 26.59 -6.95 -72.05
N ILE A 4 25.48 -6.36 -71.58
CA ILE A 4 25.41 -5.76 -70.25
C ILE A 4 24.87 -6.82 -69.30
N SER A 5 25.72 -7.19 -68.33
CA SER A 5 25.44 -8.16 -67.27
C SER A 5 24.27 -7.69 -66.40
N LEU A 6 23.27 -8.56 -66.26
CA LEU A 6 22.15 -8.40 -65.35
C LEU A 6 22.66 -8.61 -63.91
N LEU A 7 22.97 -7.52 -63.18
CA LEU A 7 23.24 -7.60 -61.76
C LEU A 7 21.91 -7.84 -61.03
N ALA A 8 21.75 -9.02 -60.44
CA ALA A 8 20.62 -9.36 -59.60
C ALA A 8 20.59 -8.45 -58.37
N LEU A 9 19.58 -7.57 -58.29
CA LEU A 9 19.24 -6.83 -57.07
C LEU A 9 18.63 -7.85 -56.09
N LEU A 10 19.41 -8.29 -55.11
CA LEU A 10 18.86 -8.96 -53.92
C LEU A 10 18.12 -7.90 -53.08
N PRO A 11 16.83 -8.08 -52.74
CA PRO A 11 16.20 -7.19 -51.78
C PRO A 11 16.79 -7.50 -50.41
N MET A 12 17.55 -6.55 -49.86
CA MET A 12 17.97 -6.57 -48.46
C MET A 12 16.70 -6.40 -47.62
N LEU A 13 16.18 -7.51 -47.10
CA LEU A 13 15.04 -7.53 -46.19
C LEU A 13 15.51 -6.83 -44.90
N ALA A 14 15.22 -5.53 -44.78
CA ALA A 14 15.41 -4.82 -43.54
C ALA A 14 14.48 -5.45 -42.50
N LEU A 15 15.06 -6.21 -41.56
CA LEU A 15 14.37 -6.54 -40.32
C LEU A 15 14.13 -5.21 -39.60
N LEU A 16 12.94 -4.66 -39.79
CA LEU A 16 12.40 -3.65 -38.88
C LEU A 16 12.41 -4.28 -37.49
N PRO A 17 13.02 -3.65 -36.46
CA PRO A 17 12.79 -4.10 -35.11
C PRO A 17 11.28 -4.01 -34.88
N ALA A 18 10.67 -5.14 -34.54
CA ALA A 18 9.29 -5.20 -34.13
C ALA A 18 9.10 -4.11 -33.07
N GLY A 19 8.35 -3.07 -33.44
CA GLY A 19 8.01 -2.00 -32.53
C GLY A 19 7.44 -2.62 -31.28
N ALA A 20 8.09 -2.33 -30.15
CA ALA A 20 7.64 -2.70 -28.83
C ALA A 20 6.13 -2.43 -28.75
N GLY A 21 5.38 -3.52 -28.58
CA GLY A 21 3.94 -3.46 -28.45
C GLY A 21 3.58 -2.42 -27.40
N ALA A 22 2.57 -1.62 -27.74
CA ALA A 22 1.93 -0.71 -26.82
C ALA A 22 1.65 -1.42 -25.49
N ASP A 23 2.24 -0.90 -24.43
CA ASP A 23 1.72 -0.91 -23.07
C ASP A 23 1.08 -2.24 -22.60
N GLU A 24 1.90 -3.30 -22.47
CA GLU A 24 1.57 -4.48 -21.67
C GLU A 24 1.67 -4.14 -20.16
N THR A 25 0.81 -3.23 -19.70
CA THR A 25 0.54 -2.99 -18.27
C THR A 25 -0.66 -3.80 -17.77
N SER A 26 -1.09 -4.82 -18.50
CA SER A 26 -2.25 -5.63 -18.15
C SER A 26 -1.89 -6.80 -17.21
N ALA A 27 -2.65 -6.92 -16.12
CA ALA A 27 -2.80 -8.09 -15.25
C ALA A 27 -1.61 -8.59 -14.40
N THR A 28 -0.37 -8.14 -14.58
CA THR A 28 0.80 -8.73 -13.89
C THR A 28 1.36 -7.98 -12.68
N ASP A 29 0.97 -6.73 -12.40
CA ASP A 29 1.39 -6.03 -11.17
C ASP A 29 0.20 -5.60 -10.29
N LYS A 30 -0.64 -6.59 -9.94
CA LYS A 30 -1.85 -6.47 -9.11
C LYS A 30 -1.56 -6.03 -7.66
N LEU A 31 -0.35 -6.31 -7.16
CA LEU A 31 0.17 -5.79 -5.88
C LEU A 31 0.69 -4.36 -5.98
N ARG A 32 1.02 -3.86 -7.19
CA ARG A 32 1.51 -2.49 -7.34
C ARG A 32 0.56 -1.48 -6.75
N ILE A 33 -0.75 -1.70 -6.89
CA ILE A 33 -1.77 -0.81 -6.35
C ILE A 33 -1.59 -0.69 -4.82
N LEU A 34 -1.41 -1.82 -4.13
CA LEU A 34 -1.23 -1.88 -2.67
C LEU A 34 0.09 -1.27 -2.19
N TYR A 35 1.11 -1.21 -3.06
CA TYR A 35 2.43 -0.64 -2.77
C TYR A 35 2.73 0.64 -3.58
N SER A 36 1.72 1.29 -4.17
CA SER A 36 1.88 2.55 -4.90
C SER A 36 1.60 3.77 -4.02
N THR A 37 2.30 4.87 -4.28
CA THR A 37 2.03 6.19 -3.68
C THR A 37 0.94 6.97 -4.42
N ARG A 38 0.22 6.34 -5.35
CA ARG A 38 -0.78 6.99 -6.21
C ARG A 38 -2.17 6.86 -5.62
N PHE A 39 -2.98 7.89 -5.85
CA PHE A 39 -4.41 7.83 -5.58
C PHE A 39 -5.07 6.77 -6.46
N THR A 40 -5.88 5.93 -5.82
CA THR A 40 -6.88 5.12 -6.50
C THR A 40 -8.24 5.76 -6.22
N PHE A 41 -9.10 5.86 -7.23
CA PHE A 41 -10.42 6.45 -7.09
C PHE A 41 -11.48 5.38 -7.36
N THR A 42 -12.66 5.56 -6.76
CA THR A 42 -13.87 4.85 -7.17
C THR A 42 -14.30 5.32 -8.57
N ASP A 43 -15.22 4.58 -9.19
CA ASP A 43 -15.81 4.97 -10.49
C ASP A 43 -16.56 6.32 -10.44
N THR A 44 -16.87 6.80 -9.23
CA THR A 44 -17.51 8.10 -8.97
C THR A 44 -16.50 9.20 -8.61
N GLY A 45 -15.19 8.94 -8.71
CA GLY A 45 -14.14 9.92 -8.44
C GLY A 45 -13.83 10.15 -6.96
N VAL A 46 -14.28 9.28 -6.05
CA VAL A 46 -13.98 9.40 -4.61
C VAL A 46 -12.67 8.66 -4.31
N PRO A 47 -11.72 9.21 -3.55
CA PRO A 47 -10.50 8.50 -3.17
C PRO A 47 -10.81 7.18 -2.45
N LEU A 48 -10.14 6.10 -2.85
CA LEU A 48 -10.21 4.80 -2.19
C LEU A 48 -9.05 4.69 -1.19
N ILE A 49 -9.39 4.50 0.08
CA ILE A 49 -8.44 4.45 1.20
C ILE A 49 -8.33 3.02 1.70
N THR A 50 -7.10 2.56 1.96
CA THR A 50 -6.86 1.23 2.53
C THR A 50 -6.42 1.33 3.98
N VAL A 51 -7.23 0.78 4.88
CA VAL A 51 -7.00 0.84 6.33
C VAL A 51 -6.75 -0.57 6.84
N GLU A 52 -5.66 -0.79 7.55
CA GLU A 52 -5.40 -2.05 8.25
C GLU A 52 -6.55 -2.36 9.22
N ILE A 53 -7.01 -3.61 9.20
CA ILE A 53 -7.96 -4.17 10.18
C ILE A 53 -7.20 -4.98 11.22
N MET A 54 -6.32 -5.87 10.76
CA MET A 54 -5.47 -6.71 11.61
C MET A 54 -4.31 -7.31 10.81
N SER A 55 -3.17 -7.49 11.48
CA SER A 55 -1.95 -8.14 10.97
C SER A 55 -1.54 -9.32 11.85
N LYS A 56 -0.45 -10.00 11.46
CA LYS A 56 0.14 -11.13 12.20
C LYS A 56 -0.80 -12.31 12.38
N LYS A 57 -1.72 -12.51 11.43
CA LYS A 57 -2.69 -13.61 11.46
C LYS A 57 -2.18 -14.82 10.69
N ARG A 58 -2.51 -16.02 11.17
CA ARG A 58 -2.30 -17.27 10.42
C ARG A 58 -3.53 -17.68 9.63
N GLU A 59 -4.69 -17.31 10.16
CA GLU A 59 -6.01 -17.57 9.59
C GLU A 59 -6.88 -16.34 9.78
N VAL A 60 -7.71 -16.05 8.78
CA VAL A 60 -8.67 -14.95 8.77
C VAL A 60 -10.02 -15.52 8.40
N LYS A 61 -11.09 -15.10 9.08
CA LYS A 61 -12.47 -15.44 8.71
C LYS A 61 -13.25 -14.18 8.44
N LEU A 62 -14.04 -14.22 7.37
CA LEU A 62 -14.95 -13.13 7.01
C LEU A 62 -16.26 -13.70 6.48
N ARG A 63 -17.33 -12.92 6.66
CA ARG A 63 -18.67 -13.30 6.21
C ARG A 63 -19.53 -12.12 5.81
N ALA A 64 -20.55 -12.34 4.99
CA ALA A 64 -21.60 -11.37 4.69
C ALA A 64 -22.96 -12.06 4.63
N LYS A 65 -24.00 -11.39 5.16
CA LYS A 65 -25.36 -11.96 5.27
C LYS A 65 -25.93 -12.40 3.91
N GLY A 66 -25.73 -11.59 2.86
CA GLY A 66 -26.17 -11.88 1.51
C GLY A 66 -25.19 -12.70 0.66
N GLY A 67 -24.09 -13.19 1.25
CA GLY A 67 -23.02 -13.87 0.54
C GLY A 67 -21.83 -12.96 0.20
N VAL A 68 -20.68 -13.57 -0.05
CA VAL A 68 -19.42 -12.89 -0.39
C VAL A 68 -19.04 -13.18 -1.84
N ILE A 69 -18.59 -12.16 -2.56
CA ILE A 69 -17.95 -12.25 -3.86
C ILE A 69 -16.44 -12.16 -3.65
N VAL A 70 -15.70 -13.08 -4.26
CA VAL A 70 -14.23 -13.06 -4.26
C VAL A 70 -13.71 -12.58 -5.61
N TRP A 71 -12.82 -11.59 -5.58
CA TRP A 71 -12.11 -11.05 -6.74
C TRP A 71 -10.61 -11.34 -6.59
N PRO A 72 -10.12 -12.46 -7.14
CA PRO A 72 -8.70 -12.81 -7.05
C PRO A 72 -7.80 -11.77 -7.74
N ASP A 73 -8.34 -11.05 -8.70
CA ASP A 73 -7.59 -10.12 -9.54
C ASP A 73 -7.88 -8.64 -9.24
N GLY A 74 -8.64 -8.35 -8.17
CA GLY A 74 -9.08 -6.99 -7.83
C GLY A 74 -10.27 -6.50 -8.67
N ASN A 75 -10.55 -5.20 -8.58
CA ASN A 75 -11.67 -4.57 -9.29
C ASN A 75 -11.47 -4.68 -10.82
N GLY A 76 -12.46 -5.24 -11.53
CA GLY A 76 -12.39 -5.48 -12.98
C GLY A 76 -11.88 -6.86 -13.41
N GLY A 77 -11.47 -7.72 -12.47
CA GLY A 77 -11.11 -9.11 -12.71
C GLY A 77 -12.29 -10.09 -12.66
N ALA A 78 -12.04 -11.37 -12.95
CA ALA A 78 -13.06 -12.41 -12.86
C ALA A 78 -13.60 -12.53 -11.43
N ALA A 79 -14.92 -12.47 -11.29
CA ALA A 79 -15.61 -12.64 -10.02
C ALA A 79 -15.93 -14.11 -9.77
N ILE A 80 -15.64 -14.59 -8.56
CA ILE A 80 -16.04 -15.91 -8.11
C ILE A 80 -17.18 -15.72 -7.12
N GLU A 81 -18.36 -16.17 -7.52
CA GLU A 81 -19.52 -16.30 -6.65
C GLU A 81 -19.74 -17.76 -6.33
N THR A 82 -19.89 -18.06 -5.05
CA THR A 82 -20.31 -19.39 -4.60
C THR A 82 -21.77 -19.32 -4.15
N GLU A 83 -22.52 -20.38 -4.42
CA GLU A 83 -23.85 -20.57 -3.81
C GLU A 83 -23.65 -20.93 -2.33
N GLY A 84 -24.22 -20.13 -1.43
CA GLY A 84 -24.12 -20.34 0.02
C GLY A 84 -22.77 -20.03 0.67
N GLY A 85 -21.78 -19.47 -0.05
CA GLY A 85 -20.51 -19.00 0.55
C GLY A 85 -20.66 -17.66 1.27
N ASP A 86 -21.45 -17.68 2.33
CA ASP A 86 -21.63 -16.54 3.23
C ASP A 86 -20.41 -16.34 4.13
N SER A 87 -19.63 -17.38 4.42
CA SER A 87 -18.40 -17.35 5.22
C SER A 87 -17.20 -17.93 4.46
N TRP A 88 -16.04 -17.28 4.64
CA TRP A 88 -14.77 -17.65 4.04
C TRP A 88 -13.67 -17.75 5.09
N THR A 89 -12.86 -18.79 4.99
CA THR A 89 -11.62 -18.96 5.77
C THR A 89 -10.42 -18.78 4.86
N ILE A 90 -9.52 -17.87 5.24
CA ILE A 90 -8.34 -17.49 4.47
C ILE A 90 -7.08 -17.88 5.25
N SER A 91 -6.13 -18.54 4.57
CA SER A 91 -4.82 -18.92 5.11
C SER A 91 -3.70 -18.63 4.09
N ALA A 92 -2.44 -18.73 4.50
CA ALA A 92 -1.28 -18.61 3.63
C ALA A 92 -0.44 -19.90 3.59
N ASP A 93 0.19 -20.18 2.44
CA ASP A 93 1.11 -21.29 2.23
C ASP A 93 2.32 -20.86 1.37
N ALA A 94 3.39 -21.66 1.37
CA ALA A 94 4.62 -21.43 0.60
C ALA A 94 5.21 -20.01 0.78
N VAL A 95 5.09 -19.47 2.00
CA VAL A 95 5.42 -18.09 2.34
C VAL A 95 6.92 -17.84 2.29
N LYS A 96 7.31 -16.72 1.69
CA LYS A 96 8.65 -16.15 1.64
C LYS A 96 8.58 -14.72 2.18
N PRO A 97 9.20 -14.42 3.32
CA PRO A 97 9.23 -13.07 3.87
C PRO A 97 9.82 -12.05 2.90
N ALA A 98 9.45 -10.79 3.13
CA ALA A 98 10.01 -9.64 2.44
C ALA A 98 11.51 -9.50 2.73
N VAL A 99 12.22 -8.83 1.82
CA VAL A 99 13.57 -8.33 2.09
C VAL A 99 13.46 -6.82 2.25
N ILE A 100 13.79 -6.34 3.44
CA ILE A 100 13.73 -4.93 3.80
C ILE A 100 15.12 -4.48 4.27
N HIS A 101 15.57 -3.35 3.76
CA HIS A 101 16.74 -2.65 4.26
C HIS A 101 16.31 -1.40 5.00
N ASP A 102 16.86 -1.22 6.19
CA ASP A 102 16.78 0.03 6.94
C ASP A 102 17.97 0.91 6.55
N TRP A 103 17.70 2.06 5.95
CA TRP A 103 18.68 3.06 5.59
C TRP A 103 18.74 4.17 6.64
N THR A 104 19.93 4.73 6.86
CA THR A 104 20.10 5.93 7.70
C THR A 104 19.94 7.18 6.86
N ILE A 105 18.88 7.95 7.08
CA ILE A 105 18.69 9.26 6.48
C ILE A 105 19.61 10.27 7.16
N VAL A 106 20.35 11.01 6.34
CA VAL A 106 21.35 11.99 6.78
C VAL A 106 21.06 13.42 6.33
N ASP A 107 20.27 13.60 5.27
CA ASP A 107 19.77 14.89 4.81
C ASP A 107 18.37 14.71 4.19
N THR A 108 17.50 15.71 4.33
CA THR A 108 16.19 15.78 3.66
C THR A 108 16.08 17.14 2.97
N LEU A 109 15.78 17.12 1.67
CA LEU A 109 15.85 18.27 0.77
C LEU A 109 14.57 18.37 -0.06
N GLN A 110 14.29 19.55 -0.61
CA GLN A 110 13.20 19.70 -1.58
C GLN A 110 13.63 19.15 -2.96
N PRO A 111 12.71 18.57 -3.76
CA PRO A 111 13.04 18.01 -5.07
C PRO A 111 13.71 19.00 -6.04
N GLU A 112 13.39 20.29 -5.94
CA GLU A 112 13.97 21.37 -6.74
C GLU A 112 15.42 21.72 -6.34
N ASP A 113 15.88 21.33 -5.15
CA ASP A 113 17.23 21.60 -4.66
C ASP A 113 18.27 20.62 -5.22
N SER A 114 18.39 20.58 -6.55
CA SER A 114 19.35 19.76 -7.28
C SER A 114 20.81 19.97 -6.82
N THR A 115 21.16 21.19 -6.42
CA THR A 115 22.52 21.52 -5.95
C THR A 115 22.75 20.95 -4.55
N GLY A 116 21.81 21.12 -3.62
CA GLY A 116 21.89 20.52 -2.29
C GLY A 116 21.91 18.99 -2.32
N ILE A 117 21.09 18.38 -3.20
CA ILE A 117 21.05 16.91 -3.39
C ILE A 117 22.42 16.41 -3.85
N THR A 118 22.98 17.01 -4.90
CA THR A 118 24.28 16.60 -5.46
C THR A 118 25.41 16.83 -4.44
N GLY A 119 25.38 17.96 -3.72
CA GLY A 119 26.36 18.28 -2.69
C GLY A 119 26.33 17.31 -1.51
N SER A 120 25.13 16.93 -1.03
CA SER A 120 25.00 15.94 0.06
C SER A 120 25.50 14.55 -0.37
N LEU A 121 25.13 14.09 -1.58
CA LEU A 121 25.64 12.83 -2.13
C LEU A 121 27.18 12.82 -2.20
N ALA A 122 27.80 13.88 -2.73
CA ALA A 122 29.25 13.99 -2.79
C ALA A 122 29.90 13.99 -1.40
N LYS A 123 29.39 14.80 -0.47
CA LYS A 123 29.86 14.88 0.93
C LYS A 123 29.88 13.52 1.63
N TRP A 124 28.84 12.71 1.45
CA TRP A 124 28.76 11.39 2.08
C TRP A 124 29.60 10.33 1.36
N LYS A 125 29.77 10.46 0.05
CA LYS A 125 30.70 9.62 -0.72
C LYS A 125 32.15 9.85 -0.32
N GLU A 126 32.58 11.09 -0.13
CA GLU A 126 33.93 11.44 0.37
C GLU A 126 34.20 10.89 1.78
N ARG A 127 33.14 10.69 2.57
CA ARG A 127 33.20 10.07 3.91
C ARG A 127 33.24 8.53 3.86
N GLY A 128 33.31 7.94 2.66
CA GLY A 128 33.43 6.50 2.46
C GLY A 128 32.12 5.72 2.51
N PHE A 129 30.98 6.40 2.35
CA PHE A 129 29.68 5.74 2.21
C PHE A 129 29.26 5.64 0.74
N GLU A 130 28.30 4.77 0.45
CA GLU A 130 27.60 4.71 -0.83
C GLU A 130 26.20 5.32 -0.65
N PRO A 131 26.06 6.67 -0.77
CA PRO A 131 24.79 7.32 -0.54
C PRO A 131 23.81 7.12 -1.70
N ARG A 132 22.51 7.08 -1.36
CA ARG A 132 21.41 6.98 -2.31
C ARG A 132 20.34 8.02 -2.00
N ASN A 133 19.66 8.49 -3.03
CA ASN A 133 18.48 9.33 -2.88
C ASN A 133 17.18 8.50 -2.90
N PHE A 134 16.21 8.92 -2.10
CA PHE A 134 14.85 8.40 -2.10
C PHE A 134 13.90 9.59 -2.23
N GLU A 135 13.19 9.67 -3.35
CA GLU A 135 12.07 10.61 -3.50
C GLU A 135 10.84 9.98 -2.87
N ILE A 136 10.28 10.66 -1.87
CA ILE A 136 9.04 10.27 -1.22
C ILE A 136 8.04 11.42 -1.29
N GLY A 137 6.77 11.17 -0.97
CA GLY A 137 5.70 12.15 -1.12
C GLY A 137 4.97 11.97 -2.45
N THR A 138 4.00 12.85 -2.68
CA THR A 138 3.17 12.84 -3.89
C THR A 138 2.82 14.27 -4.31
N VAL A 139 2.46 14.42 -5.58
CA VAL A 139 1.94 15.67 -6.16
C VAL A 139 0.52 15.41 -6.61
N PHE A 140 -0.40 16.27 -6.19
CA PHE A 140 -1.77 16.24 -6.68
C PHE A 140 -2.32 17.64 -6.83
N GLY A 141 -3.20 17.80 -7.81
CA GLY A 141 -3.92 19.04 -8.08
C GLY A 141 -5.36 18.95 -7.58
N VAL A 142 -5.84 19.99 -6.91
CA VAL A 142 -7.25 20.14 -6.52
C VAL A 142 -7.70 21.54 -6.93
N ASP A 143 -8.72 21.64 -7.77
CA ASP A 143 -9.29 22.91 -8.23
C ASP A 143 -8.26 23.95 -8.77
N GLY A 144 -7.19 23.46 -9.40
CA GLY A 144 -6.12 24.29 -9.97
C GLY A 144 -4.98 24.64 -9.01
N GLU A 145 -5.09 24.29 -7.73
CA GLU A 145 -3.98 24.36 -6.77
C GLU A 145 -3.15 23.08 -6.80
N VAL A 146 -1.82 23.20 -6.76
CA VAL A 146 -0.90 22.07 -6.72
C VAL A 146 -0.37 21.89 -5.30
N ILE A 147 -0.62 20.72 -4.72
CA ILE A 147 -0.05 20.31 -3.45
C ILE A 147 1.12 19.36 -3.76
N ASP A 148 2.34 19.84 -3.56
CA ASP A 148 3.56 19.04 -3.64
C ASP A 148 4.04 18.71 -2.22
N THR A 149 3.95 17.44 -1.85
CA THR A 149 4.42 16.92 -0.55
C THR A 149 5.76 16.20 -0.65
N ARG A 150 6.39 16.26 -1.83
CA ARG A 150 7.59 15.50 -2.11
C ARG A 150 8.80 16.04 -1.35
N GLU A 151 9.67 15.13 -0.97
CA GLU A 151 10.98 15.43 -0.43
C GLU A 151 11.98 14.38 -0.93
N VAL A 152 13.23 14.78 -1.06
CA VAL A 152 14.35 13.91 -1.40
C VAL A 152 15.14 13.63 -0.13
N ARG A 153 15.19 12.36 0.25
CA ARG A 153 15.97 11.87 1.39
C ARG A 153 17.29 11.31 0.91
N ILE A 154 18.38 11.82 1.46
CA ILE A 154 19.72 11.25 1.25
C ILE A 154 19.96 10.23 2.34
N ALA A 155 20.22 9.00 1.93
CA ALA A 155 20.38 7.88 2.84
C ALA A 155 21.70 7.16 2.61
N ILE A 156 22.24 6.60 3.67
CA ILE A 156 23.48 5.82 3.65
C ILE A 156 23.32 4.51 4.40
N ASP A 157 24.25 3.61 4.10
CA ASP A 157 24.61 2.47 4.96
C ASP A 157 23.42 1.56 5.31
N PRO A 158 22.88 0.85 4.29
CA PRO A 158 21.74 -0.01 4.48
C PRO A 158 22.10 -1.18 5.41
N VAL A 159 21.24 -1.43 6.39
CA VAL A 159 21.33 -2.60 7.26
C VAL A 159 20.06 -3.44 7.16
N PRO A 160 20.11 -4.74 7.49
CA PRO A 160 18.89 -5.54 7.58
C PRO A 160 17.87 -4.94 8.55
N THR A 161 16.58 -5.12 8.25
CA THR A 161 15.46 -4.65 9.09
C THR A 161 15.64 -4.97 10.57
N GLY A 162 15.29 -4.01 11.43
CA GLY A 162 15.43 -4.11 12.89
C GLY A 162 16.79 -3.67 13.42
N LYS A 163 17.77 -3.40 12.54
CA LYS A 163 19.08 -2.83 12.92
C LYS A 163 19.17 -1.33 12.63
N GLY A 164 18.21 -0.75 11.91
CA GLY A 164 18.21 0.65 11.47
C GLY A 164 18.36 1.66 12.60
N THR A 165 17.58 1.52 13.68
CA THR A 165 17.58 2.48 14.81
C THR A 165 18.94 2.57 15.48
N ALA A 166 19.56 1.42 15.76
CA ALA A 166 20.88 1.38 16.36
C ALA A 166 21.94 1.98 15.43
N ARG A 167 21.88 1.64 14.14
CA ARG A 167 22.85 2.16 13.16
C ARG A 167 22.70 3.67 12.95
N SER A 168 21.47 4.15 12.82
CA SER A 168 21.15 5.57 12.70
C SER A 168 21.68 6.36 13.90
N ALA A 169 21.51 5.84 15.13
CA ALA A 169 22.03 6.48 16.33
C ALA A 169 23.58 6.54 16.37
N GLU A 170 24.26 5.51 15.87
CA GLU A 170 25.72 5.50 15.75
C GLU A 170 26.21 6.58 14.76
N ILE A 171 25.58 6.69 13.59
CA ILE A 171 25.89 7.71 12.59
C ILE A 171 25.62 9.11 13.14
N ALA A 172 24.48 9.32 13.82
CA ALA A 172 24.15 10.60 14.46
C ALA A 172 25.24 11.03 15.43
N LYS A 173 25.69 10.11 16.31
CA LYS A 173 26.75 10.38 17.28
C LYS A 173 28.11 10.64 16.61
N ARG A 174 28.46 9.86 15.58
CA ARG A 174 29.75 9.97 14.88
C ARG A 174 29.93 11.31 14.17
N PHE A 175 28.85 11.82 13.57
CA PHE A 175 28.93 13.03 12.74
C PHE A 175 28.25 14.26 13.34
N GLY A 176 27.62 14.14 14.52
CA GLY A 176 26.95 15.25 15.19
C GLY A 176 25.74 15.79 14.43
N ILE A 177 24.98 14.91 13.79
CA ILE A 177 23.83 15.27 12.94
C ILE A 177 22.54 14.61 13.44
N ARG A 178 21.40 15.13 12.98
CA ARG A 178 20.12 14.44 13.11
C ARG A 178 20.01 13.39 12.02
N THR A 179 19.49 12.23 12.38
CA THR A 179 19.23 11.13 11.45
C THR A 179 17.88 10.51 11.73
N SER A 180 17.33 9.83 10.75
CA SER A 180 16.15 8.97 10.91
C SER A 180 16.32 7.68 10.10
N VAL A 181 15.41 6.74 10.28
CA VAL A 181 15.42 5.48 9.52
C VAL A 181 14.43 5.57 8.37
N HIS A 182 14.83 5.10 7.20
CA HIS A 182 13.94 4.88 6.06
C HIS A 182 13.99 3.41 5.66
N GLN A 183 12.83 2.78 5.54
CA GLN A 183 12.74 1.38 5.13
C GLN A 183 12.55 1.28 3.63
N GLU A 184 13.42 0.51 2.98
CA GLU A 184 13.29 0.15 1.57
C GLU A 184 12.79 -1.29 1.46
N LEU A 185 11.67 -1.49 0.77
CA LEU A 185 11.18 -2.81 0.38
C LEU A 185 11.94 -3.32 -0.85
N VAL A 186 13.06 -4.01 -0.62
CA VAL A 186 13.93 -4.57 -1.67
C VAL A 186 13.23 -5.70 -2.41
N ARG A 187 12.49 -6.55 -1.69
CA ARG A 187 11.68 -7.64 -2.26
C ARG A 187 10.39 -7.77 -1.47
N ARG A 188 9.25 -7.76 -2.17
CA ARG A 188 7.92 -8.00 -1.58
C ARG A 188 7.84 -9.38 -0.93
N PRO A 189 6.98 -9.58 0.08
CA PRO A 189 6.66 -10.91 0.55
C PRO A 189 6.00 -11.70 -0.59
N GLY A 190 6.21 -13.02 -0.60
CA GLY A 190 5.64 -13.92 -1.60
C GLY A 190 5.05 -15.15 -0.94
N GLY A 191 4.13 -15.82 -1.63
CA GLY A 191 3.47 -17.02 -1.14
C GLY A 191 2.16 -17.25 -1.86
N VAL A 192 1.30 -18.11 -1.33
CA VAL A 192 -0.03 -18.38 -1.85
C VAL A 192 -1.05 -18.07 -0.78
N VAL A 193 -1.95 -17.13 -1.05
CA VAL A 193 -3.16 -16.88 -0.26
C VAL A 193 -4.24 -17.85 -0.72
N LEU A 194 -4.79 -18.61 0.22
CA LEU A 194 -5.85 -19.59 -0.03
C LEU A 194 -7.13 -19.10 0.65
N ALA A 195 -8.24 -19.08 -0.08
CA ALA A 195 -9.56 -18.85 0.49
C ALA A 195 -10.45 -20.06 0.26
N LYS A 196 -11.12 -20.52 1.32
CA LYS A 196 -11.97 -21.72 1.31
C LYS A 196 -13.39 -21.38 1.78
N SER A 197 -14.37 -21.90 1.06
CA SER A 197 -15.79 -21.83 1.45
C SER A 197 -16.57 -22.98 0.80
N ASN A 198 -17.31 -23.77 1.58
CA ASN A 198 -18.19 -24.86 1.11
C ASN A 198 -17.59 -25.75 0.00
N GLY A 199 -16.35 -26.21 0.18
CA GLY A 199 -15.64 -27.06 -0.79
C GLY A 199 -14.98 -26.32 -1.96
N THR A 200 -15.30 -25.03 -2.16
CA THR A 200 -14.57 -24.15 -3.09
C THR A 200 -13.24 -23.74 -2.48
N VAL A 201 -12.18 -23.82 -3.28
CA VAL A 201 -10.84 -23.37 -2.90
C VAL A 201 -10.30 -22.43 -3.98
N ILE A 202 -10.01 -21.20 -3.57
CA ILE A 202 -9.37 -20.19 -4.42
C ILE A 202 -7.93 -20.05 -3.95
N LYS A 203 -6.99 -19.99 -4.90
CA LYS A 203 -5.57 -19.76 -4.64
C LYS A 203 -5.11 -18.56 -5.44
N ASN A 204 -4.37 -17.65 -4.81
CA ASN A 204 -3.78 -16.49 -5.47
C ASN A 204 -2.39 -16.22 -4.90
N SER A 205 -1.41 -15.89 -5.75
CA SER A 205 -0.02 -15.68 -5.35
C SER A 205 0.25 -14.31 -4.70
N SER A 206 -0.80 -13.53 -4.44
CA SER A 206 -0.64 -12.11 -4.12
C SER A 206 -1.68 -11.63 -3.12
N VAL A 207 -2.93 -11.49 -3.56
CA VAL A 207 -3.99 -10.84 -2.78
C VAL A 207 -5.33 -11.44 -3.16
N LEU A 208 -6.26 -11.54 -2.21
CA LEU A 208 -7.66 -11.84 -2.48
C LEU A 208 -8.52 -10.70 -1.97
N TRP A 209 -9.41 -10.21 -2.84
CA TRP A 209 -10.40 -9.18 -2.50
C TRP A 209 -11.76 -9.81 -2.27
N PHE A 210 -12.48 -9.29 -1.30
CA PHE A 210 -13.78 -9.78 -0.85
C PHE A 210 -14.75 -8.60 -0.80
N ARG A 211 -15.95 -8.80 -1.33
CA ARG A 211 -17.06 -7.83 -1.29
C ARG A 211 -18.35 -8.53 -0.90
N PRO A 212 -19.29 -7.84 -0.23
CA PRO A 212 -20.63 -8.38 -0.09
C PRO A 212 -21.30 -8.45 -1.47
N LYS A 213 -22.16 -9.47 -1.71
CA LYS A 213 -22.92 -9.60 -2.97
C LYS A 213 -23.79 -8.37 -3.25
N LYS A 214 -24.33 -7.76 -2.19
CA LYS A 214 -25.08 -6.51 -2.27
C LYS A 214 -24.20 -5.35 -1.81
N PRO A 215 -23.98 -4.30 -2.63
CA PRO A 215 -23.15 -3.16 -2.25
C PRO A 215 -23.60 -2.40 -0.99
N THR A 216 -24.87 -2.55 -0.59
CA THR A 216 -25.46 -1.92 0.60
C THR A 216 -25.30 -2.75 1.88
N GLU A 217 -24.68 -3.94 1.79
CA GLU A 217 -24.36 -4.75 2.96
C GLU A 217 -22.91 -4.52 3.40
N THR A 218 -22.58 -5.00 4.61
CA THR A 218 -21.22 -4.97 5.16
C THR A 218 -20.61 -6.37 5.18
N LEU A 219 -19.28 -6.41 5.17
CA LEU A 219 -18.51 -7.61 5.47
C LEU A 219 -18.19 -7.63 6.96
N THR A 220 -18.48 -8.74 7.62
CA THR A 220 -18.02 -9.01 8.98
C THR A 220 -16.66 -9.68 8.92
N VAL A 221 -15.66 -9.15 9.62
CA VAL A 221 -14.38 -9.80 9.90
C VAL A 221 -14.39 -10.31 11.32
N GLU A 222 -14.00 -11.56 11.52
CA GLU A 222 -14.01 -12.20 12.83
C GLU A 222 -12.72 -11.95 13.61
N ASN A 223 -12.84 -11.90 14.94
CA ASN A 223 -11.72 -11.83 15.88
C ASN A 223 -10.74 -10.67 15.60
N VAL A 224 -11.29 -9.51 15.23
CA VAL A 224 -10.52 -8.28 15.07
C VAL A 224 -10.02 -7.86 16.45
N PRO A 225 -8.70 -7.67 16.65
CA PRO A 225 -8.16 -7.24 17.92
C PRO A 225 -8.74 -5.90 18.36
N THR A 226 -9.15 -5.81 19.61
CA THR A 226 -9.59 -4.58 20.26
C THR A 226 -8.64 -4.22 21.41
N ASN A 227 -8.60 -2.93 21.75
CA ASN A 227 -7.78 -2.41 22.85
C ASN A 227 -6.27 -2.70 22.71
N THR A 228 -5.73 -2.58 21.49
CA THR A 228 -4.30 -2.85 21.22
C THR A 228 -3.38 -1.64 21.44
N GLY A 229 -3.86 -0.61 22.14
CA GLY A 229 -3.17 0.65 22.40
C GLY A 229 -2.76 0.87 23.85
N GLY A 230 -1.97 1.91 24.12
CA GLY A 230 -1.33 2.18 25.42
C GLY A 230 -2.26 2.18 26.65
N SER A 231 -1.65 1.94 27.82
CA SER A 231 -2.19 1.81 29.20
C SER A 231 -3.41 0.90 29.43
N GLN A 232 -3.97 0.28 28.40
CA GLN A 232 -5.13 -0.60 28.53
C GLN A 232 -4.69 -1.98 29.02
N LEU A 233 -5.24 -2.40 30.16
CA LEU A 233 -4.83 -3.62 30.88
C LEU A 233 -5.41 -4.92 30.28
N GLN A 234 -6.35 -4.82 29.32
CA GLN A 234 -6.99 -5.99 28.71
C GLN A 234 -7.18 -5.79 27.20
N THR A 235 -6.44 -6.59 26.43
CA THR A 235 -6.63 -6.76 24.99
C THR A 235 -7.77 -7.76 24.72
N GLY A 236 -8.66 -7.44 23.79
CA GLY A 236 -9.78 -8.31 23.41
C GLY A 236 -9.80 -8.62 21.92
N SER A 237 -10.86 -9.30 21.49
CA SER A 237 -11.18 -9.45 20.07
C SER A 237 -12.68 -9.47 19.87
N GLU A 238 -13.16 -8.87 18.79
CA GLU A 238 -14.58 -8.86 18.45
C GLU A 238 -14.80 -9.01 16.94
N ASP A 239 -16.03 -9.37 16.56
CA ASP A 239 -16.45 -9.36 15.17
C ASP A 239 -16.84 -7.93 14.75
N ARG A 240 -16.18 -7.39 13.72
CA ARG A 240 -16.42 -6.02 13.24
C ARG A 240 -16.94 -6.01 11.81
N ARG A 241 -17.80 -5.04 11.51
CA ARG A 241 -18.45 -4.89 10.20
C ARG A 241 -17.80 -3.74 9.44
N TYR A 242 -17.58 -3.93 8.13
CA TYR A 242 -16.91 -2.97 7.27
C TYR A 242 -17.68 -2.75 5.97
N TRP A 243 -17.72 -1.50 5.54
CA TRP A 243 -18.21 -1.11 4.21
C TRP A 243 -17.15 -1.35 3.13
N GLY A 244 -17.58 -1.40 1.87
CA GLY A 244 -16.67 -1.48 0.74
C GLY A 244 -16.10 -2.88 0.51
N ALA A 245 -14.79 -2.97 0.32
CA ALA A 245 -14.10 -4.22 0.06
C ALA A 245 -13.09 -4.52 1.17
N ILE A 246 -12.84 -5.81 1.41
CA ILE A 246 -11.78 -6.28 2.29
C ILE A 246 -10.79 -7.03 1.42
N TYR A 247 -9.51 -6.79 1.59
CA TYR A 247 -8.50 -7.62 0.96
C TYR A 247 -7.60 -8.26 2.00
N VAL A 248 -7.14 -9.46 1.66
CA VAL A 248 -6.23 -10.26 2.47
C VAL A 248 -4.99 -10.54 1.63
N THR A 249 -3.82 -10.22 2.18
CA THR A 249 -2.50 -10.36 1.55
C THR A 249 -1.46 -10.76 2.60
N LEU A 250 -0.22 -10.99 2.16
CA LEU A 250 0.92 -11.25 3.03
C LEU A 250 1.53 -9.94 3.55
N ASP A 251 1.83 -9.92 4.84
CA ASP A 251 2.66 -8.91 5.49
C ASP A 251 4.16 -9.20 5.27
N HIS A 252 5.04 -8.29 5.66
CA HIS A 252 6.49 -8.38 5.48
C HIS A 252 7.12 -9.64 6.12
N ASP A 253 6.59 -10.10 7.25
CA ASP A 253 7.01 -11.35 7.91
C ASP A 253 6.40 -12.60 7.27
N GLY A 254 5.48 -12.42 6.33
CA GLY A 254 4.78 -13.48 5.62
C GLY A 254 3.50 -13.97 6.31
N SER A 255 3.11 -13.38 7.43
CA SER A 255 1.79 -13.59 8.03
C SER A 255 0.69 -12.95 7.17
N LEU A 256 -0.58 -13.25 7.45
CA LEU A 256 -1.70 -12.57 6.83
C LEU A 256 -1.93 -11.20 7.46
N VAL A 257 -2.18 -10.23 6.59
CA VAL A 257 -2.73 -8.92 6.92
C VAL A 257 -4.05 -8.71 6.19
N VAL A 258 -5.00 -8.10 6.90
CA VAL A 258 -6.34 -7.79 6.43
C VAL A 258 -6.48 -6.27 6.43
N ALA A 259 -6.96 -5.73 5.33
CA ALA A 259 -7.23 -4.31 5.21
C ALA A 259 -8.58 -4.04 4.53
N ASN A 260 -9.23 -2.97 4.96
CA ASN A 260 -10.46 -2.45 4.37
C ASN A 260 -10.10 -1.43 3.30
N ALA A 261 -10.53 -1.66 2.06
CA ALA A 261 -10.56 -0.65 1.02
C ALA A 261 -11.94 0.01 0.99
N VAL A 262 -11.97 1.27 1.40
CA VAL A 262 -13.20 2.03 1.62
C VAL A 262 -13.12 3.39 0.92
N PRO A 263 -14.21 3.87 0.28
CA PRO A 263 -14.32 5.24 -0.17
C PRO A 263 -14.08 6.24 0.98
N GLU A 264 -13.32 7.30 0.72
CA GLU A 264 -12.96 8.31 1.73
C GLU A 264 -14.17 8.89 2.48
N ASP A 265 -15.29 9.17 1.80
CA ASP A 265 -16.50 9.69 2.43
C ASP A 265 -17.07 8.74 3.49
N LYS A 266 -17.04 7.43 3.22
CA LYS A 266 -17.46 6.40 4.18
C LYS A 266 -16.48 6.24 5.32
N LEU A 267 -15.18 6.36 5.04
CA LEU A 267 -14.15 6.37 6.08
C LEU A 267 -14.37 7.54 7.05
N LEU A 268 -14.56 8.75 6.52
CA LEU A 268 -14.81 9.95 7.32
C LEU A 268 -16.11 9.85 8.13
N ALA A 269 -17.16 9.24 7.56
CA ALA A 269 -18.41 9.01 8.27
C ALA A 269 -18.26 8.09 9.49
N GLY A 270 -17.28 7.18 9.49
CA GLY A 270 -16.94 6.37 10.66
C GLY A 270 -15.95 7.07 11.60
N LEU A 271 -15.02 7.85 11.07
CA LEU A 271 -13.95 8.50 11.84
C LEU A 271 -14.44 9.72 12.64
N VAL A 272 -15.26 10.59 12.04
CA VAL A 272 -15.70 11.85 12.68
C VAL A 272 -16.48 11.60 13.98
N PRO A 273 -17.49 10.71 14.02
CA PRO A 273 -18.25 10.42 15.25
C PRO A 273 -17.43 9.74 16.35
N ALA A 274 -16.25 9.25 15.99
CA ALA A 274 -15.39 8.47 16.85
C ALA A 274 -14.32 9.36 17.54
N GLU A 275 -14.00 10.49 16.92
CA GLU A 275 -13.13 11.55 17.46
C GLU A 275 -13.93 12.71 18.08
N MET A 276 -15.21 12.86 17.73
CA MET A 276 -16.10 13.91 18.21
C MET A 276 -17.50 13.38 18.47
N TYR A 277 -18.16 13.88 19.52
CA TYR A 277 -19.50 13.42 19.86
C TYR A 277 -20.50 13.65 18.70
N PRO A 278 -21.36 12.67 18.37
CA PRO A 278 -22.33 12.80 17.28
C PRO A 278 -23.36 13.92 17.46
N ASP A 279 -23.58 14.39 18.69
CA ASP A 279 -24.49 15.48 19.06
C ASP A 279 -23.81 16.85 19.09
N ALA A 280 -22.54 16.94 18.69
CA ALA A 280 -21.84 18.21 18.52
C ALA A 280 -22.55 19.12 17.50
N PRO A 281 -22.39 20.45 17.59
CA PRO A 281 -22.95 21.38 16.62
C PRO A 281 -22.56 21.01 15.19
N GLN A 282 -23.50 21.13 14.24
CA GLN A 282 -23.26 20.72 12.85
C GLN A 282 -21.99 21.35 12.24
N THR A 283 -21.74 22.63 12.51
CA THR A 283 -20.54 23.33 12.04
C THR A 283 -19.24 22.76 12.62
N ALA A 284 -19.27 22.20 13.83
CA ALA A 284 -18.12 21.51 14.42
C ALA A 284 -17.85 20.17 13.74
N LEU A 285 -18.91 19.40 13.45
CA LEU A 285 -18.81 18.15 12.69
C LEU A 285 -18.27 18.39 11.28
N GLU A 286 -18.73 19.45 10.60
CA GLU A 286 -18.23 19.87 9.29
C GLU A 286 -16.74 20.25 9.34
N ALA A 287 -16.33 21.06 10.32
CA ALA A 287 -14.93 21.43 10.52
C ALA A 287 -14.04 20.19 10.81
N GLN A 288 -14.53 19.26 11.63
CA GLN A 288 -13.82 18.01 11.93
C GLN A 288 -13.68 17.12 10.69
N ALA A 289 -14.71 17.04 9.85
CA ALA A 289 -14.64 16.29 8.59
C ALA A 289 -13.57 16.86 7.65
N ILE A 290 -13.46 18.19 7.56
CA ILE A 290 -12.41 18.87 6.76
C ILE A 290 -11.02 18.58 7.33
N ALA A 291 -10.85 18.67 8.66
CA ALA A 291 -9.58 18.40 9.32
C ALA A 291 -9.15 16.93 9.11
N ALA A 292 -10.05 15.98 9.32
CA ALA A 292 -9.79 14.55 9.13
C ALA A 292 -9.45 14.22 7.67
N ARG A 293 -10.15 14.81 6.70
CA ARG A 293 -9.82 14.68 5.27
C ARG A 293 -8.42 15.22 4.96
N THR A 294 -8.08 16.39 5.50
CA THR A 294 -6.77 17.00 5.29
C THR A 294 -5.64 16.11 5.83
N GLU A 295 -5.82 15.57 7.03
CA GLU A 295 -4.86 14.66 7.64
C GLU A 295 -4.69 13.36 6.82
N LEU A 296 -5.80 12.80 6.36
CA LEU A 296 -5.82 11.63 5.49
C LEU A 296 -4.99 11.87 4.22
N LEU A 297 -5.27 12.96 3.50
CA LEU A 297 -4.56 13.31 2.26
C LEU A 297 -3.06 13.54 2.49
N GLN A 298 -2.67 14.15 3.61
CA GLN A 298 -1.26 14.34 3.97
C GLN A 298 -0.49 13.03 4.20
N LYS A 299 -1.16 11.99 4.71
CA LYS A 299 -0.53 10.68 4.98
C LYS A 299 -0.24 9.90 3.69
N ILE A 300 -0.98 10.15 2.60
CA ILE A 300 -0.94 9.31 1.39
C ILE A 300 0.43 9.27 0.71
N GLY A 301 1.08 10.44 0.58
CA GLY A 301 2.40 10.54 -0.03
C GLY A 301 3.54 9.99 0.84
N ARG A 302 3.31 9.86 2.16
CA ARG A 302 4.37 9.62 3.15
C ARG A 302 4.28 8.26 3.84
N ARG A 303 3.37 7.40 3.35
CA ARG A 303 3.17 6.07 3.91
C ARG A 303 4.43 5.20 3.81
N ASN A 304 4.54 4.23 4.71
CA ASN A 304 5.59 3.23 4.62
C ASN A 304 5.27 2.25 3.49
N LEU A 305 6.14 2.16 2.48
CA LEU A 305 5.95 1.26 1.33
C LEU A 305 6.27 -0.20 1.65
N THR A 306 6.68 -0.51 2.88
CA THR A 306 6.74 -1.91 3.35
C THR A 306 5.35 -2.47 3.62
N ASP A 307 4.36 -1.60 3.87
CA ASP A 307 3.04 -2.00 4.30
C ASP A 307 2.07 -2.04 3.11
N PRO A 308 1.27 -3.11 2.95
CA PRO A 308 0.35 -3.25 1.82
C PRO A 308 -0.95 -2.45 2.00
N PHE A 309 -0.96 -1.42 2.86
CA PHE A 309 -2.10 -0.56 3.16
C PHE A 309 -1.64 0.88 3.38
N LEU A 310 -2.59 1.82 3.44
CA LEU A 310 -2.34 3.25 3.55
C LEU A 310 -2.24 3.71 5.00
N LEU A 311 -3.17 3.25 5.84
CA LEU A 311 -3.26 3.61 7.25
C LEU A 311 -3.14 2.35 8.12
N CYS A 312 -2.22 2.35 9.08
CA CYS A 312 -2.10 1.29 10.10
C CYS A 312 -3.31 1.27 11.04
N SER A 313 -3.51 0.23 11.84
CA SER A 313 -4.65 0.09 12.77
C SER A 313 -4.35 0.40 14.24
N THR A 314 -3.26 1.12 14.55
CA THR A 314 -2.88 1.51 15.93
C THR A 314 -3.77 2.63 16.47
N GLN A 315 -3.65 3.05 17.74
CA GLN A 315 -4.50 4.11 18.34
C GLN A 315 -4.57 5.44 17.56
N GLN A 316 -3.67 5.69 16.60
CA GLN A 316 -3.78 6.80 15.66
C GLN A 316 -4.82 6.60 14.53
N CYS A 317 -5.41 5.40 14.43
CA CYS A 317 -6.35 4.98 13.40
C CYS A 317 -7.47 4.05 13.90
N GLN A 318 -7.50 3.74 15.21
CA GLN A 318 -8.31 2.66 15.79
C GLN A 318 -9.74 3.06 16.14
N VAL A 319 -10.35 4.00 15.42
CA VAL A 319 -11.74 4.41 15.68
C VAL A 319 -12.65 4.34 14.47
N TYR A 320 -12.27 3.53 13.47
CA TYR A 320 -13.10 3.27 12.30
C TYR A 320 -13.70 1.85 12.32
N ALA A 321 -15.04 1.75 12.42
CA ALA A 321 -15.90 0.67 11.93
C ALA A 321 -17.36 1.13 11.83
#